data_AF-E6PTE4-F1
#
_entry.id   AF-E6PTE4-F1
#
_cell.length_a   1.000
_cell.length_b   1.000
_cell.length_c   1.000
_cell.angle_alpha   90.00
_cell.angle_beta   90.00
_cell.angle_gamma   90.00
#
_symmetry.space_group_name_H-M   'P 1'
#
loop_
_entity.id
_entity.type
_entity.pdbx_description
1 polymer ?
#
loop_
_entity_poly.entity_id
_entity_poly.type
_entity_poly.pdbx_seq_one_letter_code
_entity_poly.pdbx_strand_id
1 'polypeptide(L)'
;MTLLNSLTTNSRTVTRNEYGGLQIQTYLSAGENTALRALLSRAVNADLLPEPYVERSKREFESLNHHIYDVLVAEESVIAVVVLALSYWKDLRKERTRIQKTYFLIQCACDDGVKVTELDGRTCAKRAKNAPALGQLTRHYLGLEPVKCATPYVETRIGYKVVAKTPDGTLVSAFDGSIYKPEVWRSEAAQDDHGGGFYYYESEGLARETTRQGVTFARCVSEGKTLVLCAVEVAGRVVEYDSGKRAASRLRILHEIGQVAIDDE
;
A
#
# COMPACT_ATOMS: atom_id res chain seq x y z
N MET A 1 18.51 18.02 -22.68
CA MET A 1 17.18 18.20 -22.04
C MET A 1 16.04 18.43 -23.04
N THR A 2 16.29 18.65 -24.33
CA THR A 2 15.27 19.01 -25.34
C THR A 2 14.47 17.82 -25.91
N LEU A 3 14.93 16.58 -25.72
CA LEU A 3 14.30 15.35 -26.26
C LEU A 3 13.09 14.84 -25.45
N LEU A 4 12.84 15.35 -24.24
CA LEU A 4 11.72 14.87 -23.40
C LEU A 4 10.37 15.49 -23.79
N ASN A 5 10.36 16.61 -24.53
CA ASN A 5 9.14 17.35 -24.87
C ASN A 5 8.44 16.84 -26.15
N SER A 6 9.09 15.97 -26.94
CA SER A 6 8.50 15.36 -28.15
C SER A 6 8.02 13.91 -27.94
N LEU A 7 7.96 13.44 -26.69
CA LEU A 7 7.53 12.08 -26.37
C LEU A 7 6.04 11.88 -26.67
N THR A 8 5.75 11.41 -27.88
CA THR A 8 4.43 10.92 -28.26
C THR A 8 3.93 9.95 -27.19
N THR A 9 2.74 10.25 -26.65
CA THR A 9 1.98 9.36 -25.76
C THR A 9 1.73 8.05 -26.49
N ASN A 10 2.62 7.08 -26.29
CA ASN A 10 2.37 5.69 -26.64
C ASN A 10 1.20 5.20 -25.78
N SER A 11 -0.03 5.36 -26.29
CA SER A 11 -1.28 5.03 -25.59
C SER A 11 -1.63 3.53 -25.67
N ARG A 12 -0.66 2.67 -25.97
CA ARG A 12 -0.89 1.22 -26.08
C ARG A 12 -1.23 0.67 -24.71
N THR A 13 -2.45 0.15 -24.55
CA THR A 13 -2.86 -0.56 -23.33
C THR A 13 -2.03 -1.83 -23.17
N VAL A 14 -1.52 -2.06 -21.96
CA VAL A 14 -0.66 -3.21 -21.64
C VAL A 14 -1.33 -4.15 -20.64
N THR A 15 -1.08 -5.45 -20.80
CA THR A 15 -1.36 -6.47 -19.80
C THR A 15 -0.08 -6.91 -19.12
N ARG A 16 -0.22 -7.42 -17.89
CA ARG A 16 0.89 -7.76 -17.00
C ARG A 16 0.77 -9.21 -16.56
N ASN A 17 1.90 -9.88 -16.39
CA ASN A 17 1.95 -11.23 -15.84
C ASN A 17 1.71 -11.24 -14.32
N GLU A 18 1.73 -12.43 -13.71
CA GLU A 18 1.53 -12.63 -12.26
C GLU A 18 2.54 -11.86 -11.39
N TYR A 19 3.72 -11.55 -11.92
CA TYR A 19 4.75 -10.76 -11.26
C TYR A 19 4.64 -9.26 -11.55
N GLY A 20 3.61 -8.80 -12.27
CA GLY A 20 3.41 -7.40 -12.66
C GLY A 20 4.24 -6.92 -13.85
N GLY A 21 5.06 -7.80 -14.43
CA GLY A 21 5.89 -7.50 -15.60
C GLY A 21 5.11 -7.55 -16.91
N LEU A 22 5.56 -6.78 -17.89
CA LEU A 22 5.08 -6.76 -19.27
C LEU A 22 5.49 -8.01 -20.02
N GLN A 23 4.60 -8.48 -20.88
CA GLN A 23 4.94 -9.40 -21.95
C GLN A 23 5.53 -8.60 -23.12
N ILE A 24 6.81 -8.22 -23.01
CA ILE A 24 7.47 -7.29 -23.95
C ILE A 24 7.37 -7.71 -25.43
N GLN A 25 7.32 -9.02 -25.70
CA GLN A 25 7.16 -9.61 -27.03
C GLN A 25 5.87 -9.14 -27.73
N THR A 26 4.85 -8.82 -26.93
CA THR A 26 3.51 -8.41 -27.39
C THR A 26 3.43 -6.92 -27.70
N TYR A 27 4.27 -6.11 -27.05
CA TYR A 27 4.12 -4.65 -27.04
C TYR A 27 5.23 -3.90 -27.77
N LEU A 28 6.37 -4.55 -27.96
CA LEU A 28 7.55 -3.98 -28.59
C LEU A 28 7.81 -4.61 -29.97
N SER A 29 8.21 -3.78 -30.93
CA SER A 29 8.75 -4.23 -32.21
C SER A 29 10.08 -4.98 -32.02
N ALA A 30 10.57 -5.65 -33.07
CA ALA A 30 11.88 -6.32 -33.02
C ALA A 30 13.04 -5.33 -32.77
N GLY A 31 12.96 -4.14 -33.37
CA GLY A 31 13.93 -3.06 -33.15
C GLY A 31 13.90 -2.55 -31.71
N GLU A 32 12.70 -2.28 -31.18
CA GLU A 32 12.51 -1.84 -29.80
C GLU A 32 12.99 -2.88 -28.78
N ASN A 33 12.76 -4.18 -29.04
CA ASN A 33 13.27 -5.27 -28.21
C ASN A 33 14.81 -5.36 -28.24
N THR A 34 15.42 -5.10 -29.40
CA THR A 34 16.88 -5.08 -29.54
C THR A 34 17.47 -3.90 -28.76
N ALA A 35 16.88 -2.71 -28.89
CA ALA A 35 17.27 -1.52 -28.13
C ALA A 35 17.08 -1.70 -26.61
N LEU A 36 15.99 -2.34 -26.18
CA LEU A 36 15.76 -2.69 -24.78
C LEU A 36 16.87 -3.60 -24.24
N ARG A 37 17.20 -4.68 -24.96
CA ARG A 37 18.27 -5.61 -24.56
C ARG A 37 19.62 -4.90 -24.49
N ALA A 38 19.94 -4.06 -25.47
CA ALA A 38 21.17 -3.28 -25.48
C ALA A 38 21.25 -2.33 -24.26
N LEU A 39 20.15 -1.67 -23.89
CA LEU A 39 20.09 -0.82 -22.69
C LEU A 39 20.33 -1.63 -21.41
N LEU A 40 19.70 -2.80 -21.26
CA LEU A 40 19.90 -3.68 -20.10
C LEU A 40 21.35 -4.18 -20.02
N SER A 41 21.92 -4.64 -21.13
CA SER A 41 23.31 -5.10 -21.18
C SER A 41 24.30 -3.99 -20.80
N ARG A 42 24.08 -2.74 -21.24
CA ARG A 42 24.91 -1.62 -20.79
C ARG A 42 24.82 -1.40 -19.28
N ALA A 43 23.64 -1.50 -18.68
CA ALA A 43 23.46 -1.35 -17.24
C ALA A 43 24.15 -2.45 -16.43
N VAL A 44 24.12 -3.70 -16.92
CA VAL A 44 24.83 -4.83 -16.32
C VAL A 44 26.35 -4.65 -16.48
N ASN A 45 26.84 -4.34 -17.67
CA ASN A 45 28.27 -4.17 -17.94
C ASN A 45 28.89 -2.99 -17.16
N ALA A 46 28.07 -2.01 -16.77
CA ALA A 46 28.48 -0.89 -15.93
C ALA A 46 28.41 -1.20 -14.42
N ASP A 47 28.05 -2.42 -14.02
CA ASP A 47 27.83 -2.84 -12.63
C ASP A 47 26.77 -1.99 -11.89
N LEU A 48 25.78 -1.49 -12.63
CA LEU A 48 24.68 -0.67 -12.11
C LEU A 48 23.37 -1.46 -11.98
N LEU A 49 23.31 -2.65 -12.58
CA LEU A 49 22.19 -3.58 -12.51
C LEU A 49 22.77 -4.99 -12.33
N PRO A 50 22.29 -5.79 -11.37
CA PRO A 50 22.81 -7.14 -11.16
C PRO A 50 22.63 -8.02 -12.40
N GLU A 51 23.63 -8.81 -12.74
CA GLU A 51 23.54 -9.73 -13.87
C GLU A 51 22.54 -10.87 -13.58
N PRO A 52 21.63 -11.22 -14.52
CA PRO A 52 20.79 -12.40 -14.39
C PRO A 52 21.62 -13.68 -14.33
N TYR A 53 21.28 -14.57 -13.41
CA TYR A 53 21.93 -15.86 -13.29
C TYR A 53 20.94 -16.94 -12.86
N VAL A 54 21.32 -18.20 -13.09
CA VAL A 54 20.63 -19.38 -12.58
C VAL A 54 21.68 -20.37 -12.13
N GLU A 55 21.67 -20.70 -10.85
CA GLU A 55 22.55 -21.68 -10.24
C GLU A 55 21.72 -22.80 -9.62
N ARG A 56 22.18 -24.03 -9.83
CA ARG A 56 21.52 -25.21 -9.27
C ARG A 56 22.54 -26.21 -8.77
N SER A 57 22.40 -26.58 -7.50
CA SER A 57 23.15 -27.66 -6.88
C SER A 57 22.23 -28.80 -6.47
N LYS A 58 22.79 -29.84 -5.85
CA LYS A 58 22.00 -30.93 -5.22
C LYS A 58 21.21 -30.47 -3.99
N ARG A 59 21.54 -29.30 -3.42
CA ARG A 59 20.97 -28.80 -2.17
C ARG A 59 20.15 -27.54 -2.36
N GLU A 60 20.48 -26.73 -3.35
CA GLU A 60 19.98 -25.36 -3.47
C GLU A 60 19.71 -25.02 -4.93
N PHE A 61 18.75 -24.14 -5.13
CA PHE A 61 18.48 -23.48 -6.39
C PHE A 61 18.44 -21.97 -6.13
N GLU A 62 19.23 -21.21 -6.87
CA GLU A 62 19.25 -19.76 -6.80
C GLU A 62 19.16 -19.15 -8.20
N SER A 63 18.45 -18.05 -8.33
CA SER A 63 18.37 -17.32 -9.59
C SER A 63 18.11 -15.85 -9.36
N LEU A 64 18.55 -15.05 -10.31
CA LEU A 64 18.15 -13.65 -10.46
C LEU A 64 17.63 -13.44 -11.88
N ASN A 65 16.41 -12.94 -12.00
CA ASN A 65 15.78 -12.67 -13.29
C ASN A 65 15.34 -11.21 -13.40
N HIS A 66 15.47 -10.65 -14.60
CA HIS A 66 14.91 -9.34 -14.93
C HIS A 66 13.51 -9.48 -15.49
N HIS A 67 12.56 -8.83 -14.83
CA HIS A 67 11.18 -8.67 -15.31
C HIS A 67 10.96 -7.21 -15.68
N ILE A 68 10.62 -6.98 -16.94
CA ILE A 68 10.37 -5.63 -17.46
C ILE A 68 9.01 -5.17 -16.97
N TYR A 69 8.96 -4.08 -16.22
CA TYR A 69 7.72 -3.53 -15.67
C TYR A 69 7.14 -2.44 -16.57
N ASP A 70 7.97 -1.64 -17.21
CA ASP A 70 7.49 -0.65 -18.15
C ASP A 70 8.62 -0.17 -19.05
N VAL A 71 8.30 0.30 -20.25
CA VAL A 71 9.28 0.77 -21.23
C VAL A 71 8.80 2.08 -21.84
N LEU A 72 9.66 3.10 -21.84
CA LEU A 72 9.44 4.33 -22.56
C LEU A 72 10.22 4.29 -23.87
N VAL A 73 9.47 4.31 -24.98
CA VAL A 73 10.01 4.36 -26.35
C VAL A 73 9.75 5.72 -26.95
N ALA A 74 10.71 6.26 -27.71
CA ALA A 74 10.51 7.35 -28.64
C ALA A 74 11.35 7.13 -29.90
N GLU A 75 10.82 7.51 -31.06
CA GLU A 75 11.54 7.40 -32.34
C GLU A 75 12.17 5.99 -32.52
N GLU A 76 11.39 4.95 -32.21
CA GLU A 76 11.77 3.53 -32.26
C GLU A 76 12.92 3.11 -31.31
N SER A 77 13.37 4.02 -30.46
CA SER A 77 14.44 3.81 -29.48
C SER A 77 13.90 3.73 -28.06
N VAL A 78 14.49 2.85 -27.24
CA VAL A 78 14.17 2.76 -25.81
C VAL A 78 14.95 3.83 -25.05
N ILE A 79 14.22 4.76 -24.44
CA ILE A 79 14.81 5.86 -23.65
C ILE A 79 15.01 5.44 -22.20
N ALA A 80 14.03 4.74 -21.65
CA ALA A 80 14.05 4.32 -20.26
C ALA A 80 13.23 3.05 -20.05
N VAL A 81 13.56 2.31 -19.01
CA VAL A 81 12.88 1.07 -18.63
C VAL A 81 12.79 0.97 -17.11
N VAL A 82 11.64 0.52 -16.61
CA VAL A 82 11.48 0.07 -15.23
C VAL A 82 11.64 -1.45 -15.19
N VAL A 83 12.56 -1.94 -14.37
CA VAL A 83 12.91 -3.36 -14.27
C VAL A 83 12.75 -3.82 -12.82
N LEU A 84 12.23 -5.03 -12.62
CA LEU A 84 12.34 -5.79 -11.39
C LEU A 84 13.48 -6.80 -11.53
N ALA A 85 14.48 -6.72 -10.65
CA ALA A 85 15.39 -7.83 -10.37
C ALA A 85 14.75 -8.72 -9.29
N LEU A 86 14.33 -9.91 -9.69
CA LEU A 86 13.72 -10.91 -8.82
C LEU A 86 14.78 -11.96 -8.47
N SER A 87 15.27 -11.93 -7.23
CA SER A 87 16.10 -12.99 -6.68
C SER A 87 15.21 -14.04 -6.02
N TYR A 88 15.47 -15.30 -6.35
CA TYR A 88 14.79 -16.46 -5.81
C TYR A 88 15.83 -17.47 -5.35
N TRP A 89 15.76 -17.85 -4.08
CA TRP A 89 16.56 -18.94 -3.51
C TRP A 89 15.63 -19.97 -2.88
N LYS A 90 15.96 -21.25 -3.06
CA LYS A 90 15.23 -22.39 -2.49
C LYS A 90 16.20 -23.46 -2.00
N ASP A 91 16.05 -23.86 -0.75
CA ASP A 91 16.61 -25.12 -0.25
C ASP A 91 15.80 -26.27 -0.85
N LEU A 92 16.46 -27.23 -1.50
CA LEU A 92 15.81 -28.38 -2.13
C LEU A 92 15.57 -29.53 -1.15
N ARG A 93 16.16 -29.47 0.04
CA ARG A 93 16.01 -30.47 1.11
C ARG A 93 15.08 -29.99 2.22
N LYS A 94 14.97 -28.68 2.41
CA LYS A 94 14.08 -28.05 3.37
C LYS A 94 13.04 -27.24 2.62
N GLU A 95 11.82 -27.11 3.14
CA GLU A 95 10.77 -26.27 2.53
C GLU A 95 11.01 -24.76 2.78
N ARG A 96 12.25 -24.30 2.63
CA ARG A 96 12.66 -22.91 2.84
C ARG A 96 12.86 -22.21 1.51
N THR A 97 12.25 -21.04 1.38
CA THR A 97 12.38 -20.17 0.22
C THR A 97 12.71 -18.75 0.67
N ARG A 98 13.47 -18.04 -0.15
CA ARG A 98 13.74 -16.61 0.00
C ARG A 98 13.48 -15.94 -1.33
N ILE A 99 12.68 -14.89 -1.31
CA ILE A 99 12.35 -14.09 -2.49
C ILE A 99 12.70 -12.64 -2.18
N GLN A 100 13.52 -12.02 -3.02
CA GLN A 100 13.87 -10.61 -2.93
C GLN A 100 13.50 -9.90 -4.23
N LYS A 101 12.93 -8.70 -4.09
CA LYS A 101 12.45 -7.89 -5.21
C LYS A 101 13.09 -6.52 -5.12
N THR A 102 13.92 -6.18 -6.10
CA THR A 102 14.54 -4.85 -6.21
C THR A 102 14.14 -4.23 -7.53
N TYR A 103 13.72 -2.97 -7.50
CA TYR A 103 13.19 -2.27 -8.65
C TYR A 103 14.16 -1.18 -9.10
N PHE A 104 14.36 -1.06 -10.40
CA PHE A 104 15.28 -0.11 -11.00
C PHE A 104 14.61 0.68 -12.11
N LEU A 105 14.88 1.98 -12.16
CA LEU A 105 14.71 2.80 -13.36
C LEU A 105 16.07 2.88 -14.06
N ILE A 106 16.11 2.48 -15.33
CA ILE A 106 17.28 2.56 -16.18
C ILE A 106 16.98 3.56 -17.28
N GLN A 107 17.92 4.48 -17.54
CA GLN A 107 17.78 5.57 -18.51
C GLN A 107 19.01 5.63 -19.42
N CYS A 108 18.80 5.95 -20.70
CA CYS A 108 19.89 6.38 -21.57
C CYS A 108 20.45 7.73 -21.06
N ALA A 109 21.78 7.84 -20.96
CA ALA A 109 22.48 9.09 -20.74
C ALA A 109 22.88 9.73 -22.09
N CYS A 110 23.34 10.99 -22.07
CA CYS A 110 23.69 11.73 -23.29
C CYS A 110 24.94 11.19 -24.01
N ASP A 111 25.82 10.48 -23.32
CA ASP A 111 27.14 10.05 -23.83
C ASP A 111 27.21 8.52 -24.02
N ASP A 112 26.15 7.90 -24.56
CA ASP A 112 25.97 6.44 -24.66
C ASP A 112 25.99 5.66 -23.33
N GLY A 113 26.21 6.35 -22.22
CA GLY A 113 26.13 5.82 -20.88
C GLY A 113 24.72 5.49 -20.43
N VAL A 114 24.62 4.96 -19.22
CA VAL A 114 23.36 4.57 -18.60
C VAL A 114 23.30 5.11 -17.18
N LYS A 115 22.11 5.57 -16.78
CA LYS A 115 21.81 5.94 -15.41
C LYS A 115 20.85 4.92 -14.83
N VAL A 116 21.18 4.37 -13.67
CA VAL A 116 20.31 3.44 -12.94
C VAL A 116 19.96 4.04 -11.59
N THR A 117 18.68 3.98 -11.21
CA THR A 117 18.18 4.45 -9.92
C THR A 117 17.32 3.34 -9.30
N GLU A 118 17.64 2.93 -8.08
CA GLU A 118 16.78 2.02 -7.32
C GLU A 118 15.48 2.72 -6.91
N LEU A 119 14.36 2.01 -6.99
CA LEU A 119 13.02 2.51 -6.72
C LEU A 119 12.44 1.87 -5.46
N ASP A 120 11.62 2.62 -4.72
CA ASP A 120 10.83 2.06 -3.62
C ASP A 120 9.90 0.94 -4.12
N GLY A 121 10.20 -0.30 -3.75
CA GLY A 121 9.54 -1.47 -4.31
C GLY A 121 8.05 -1.56 -4.00
N ARG A 122 7.65 -1.15 -2.79
CA ARG A 122 6.23 -1.18 -2.37
C ARG A 122 5.40 -0.25 -3.25
N THR A 123 5.87 0.97 -3.49
CA THR A 123 5.12 1.94 -4.27
C THR A 123 5.23 1.66 -5.77
N CYS A 124 6.37 1.14 -6.26
CA CYS A 124 6.53 0.72 -7.65
C CYS A 124 5.55 -0.36 -8.07
N ALA A 125 5.47 -1.46 -7.32
CA ALA A 125 4.53 -2.53 -7.61
C ALA A 125 3.07 -2.04 -7.60
N LYS A 126 2.71 -1.14 -6.67
CA LYS A 126 1.37 -0.54 -6.59
C LYS A 126 1.09 0.34 -7.82
N ARG A 127 2.01 1.21 -8.20
CA ARG A 127 1.85 2.11 -9.37
C ARG A 127 1.78 1.37 -10.68
N ALA A 128 2.57 0.29 -10.84
CA ALA A 128 2.52 -0.54 -12.05
C ALA A 128 1.10 -1.07 -12.34
N LYS A 129 0.37 -1.49 -11.30
CA LYS A 129 -1.04 -1.92 -11.42
C LYS A 129 -2.00 -0.81 -11.87
N ASN A 130 -1.59 0.46 -11.72
CA ASN A 130 -2.37 1.64 -12.07
C ASN A 130 -1.82 2.36 -13.32
N ALA A 131 -0.86 1.75 -14.01
CA ALA A 131 -0.28 2.24 -15.25
C ALA A 131 -0.74 1.35 -16.42
N PRO A 132 -1.98 1.56 -16.94
CA PRO A 132 -2.55 0.75 -18.02
C PRO A 132 -1.88 0.96 -19.37
N ALA A 133 -1.15 2.05 -19.59
CA ALA A 133 -0.51 2.36 -20.87
C ALA A 133 1.02 2.16 -20.81
N LEU A 134 1.60 1.74 -21.95
CA LEU A 134 3.05 1.60 -22.11
C LEU A 134 3.76 2.93 -21.87
N GLY A 135 4.83 2.91 -21.08
CA GLY A 135 5.66 4.08 -20.75
C GLY A 135 5.09 4.94 -19.63
N GLN A 136 3.86 4.71 -19.17
CA GLN A 136 3.21 5.54 -18.16
C GLN A 136 3.89 5.43 -16.77
N LEU A 137 4.30 4.24 -16.36
CA LEU A 137 5.04 4.05 -15.09
C LEU A 137 6.44 4.66 -15.18
N THR A 138 7.07 4.53 -16.35
CA THR A 138 8.41 5.07 -16.61
C THR A 138 8.38 6.60 -16.56
N ARG A 139 7.42 7.24 -17.24
CA ARG A 139 7.19 8.69 -17.19
C ARG A 139 6.96 9.22 -15.78
N HIS A 140 6.27 8.46 -14.93
CA HIS A 140 6.11 8.82 -13.52
C HIS A 140 7.45 8.94 -12.79
N TYR A 141 8.32 7.93 -12.94
CA TYR A 141 9.63 7.97 -12.28
C TYR A 141 10.61 8.96 -12.92
N LEU A 142 10.38 9.35 -14.17
CA LEU A 142 11.06 10.46 -14.82
C LEU A 142 10.52 11.84 -14.40
N GLY A 143 9.46 11.90 -13.58
CA GLY A 143 8.85 13.15 -13.14
C GLY A 143 8.01 13.86 -14.21
N LEU A 144 7.67 13.16 -15.31
CA LEU A 144 6.94 13.74 -16.45
C LEU A 144 5.43 13.72 -16.22
N GLU A 145 4.88 12.59 -15.77
CA GLU A 145 3.43 12.40 -15.61
C GLU A 145 3.13 11.56 -14.35
N PRO A 146 2.33 12.06 -13.39
CA PRO A 146 2.06 11.31 -12.17
C PRO A 146 1.10 10.12 -12.40
N VAL A 147 1.50 8.92 -11.98
CA VAL A 147 0.59 7.77 -11.87
C VAL A 147 -0.12 7.83 -10.52
N LYS A 148 -1.43 8.09 -10.55
CA LYS A 148 -2.29 8.01 -9.36
C LYS A 148 -2.59 6.55 -9.07
N CYS A 149 -2.26 6.10 -7.86
CA CYS A 149 -2.72 4.80 -7.39
C CYS A 149 -4.21 4.88 -7.04
N ALA A 150 -5.01 3.94 -7.53
CA ALA A 150 -6.37 3.76 -7.07
C ALA A 150 -6.37 3.62 -5.54
N THR A 151 -7.28 4.35 -4.89
CA THR A 151 -7.57 4.16 -3.47
C THR A 151 -8.19 2.77 -3.33
N PRO A 152 -7.60 1.86 -2.53
CA PRO A 152 -8.20 0.55 -2.35
C PRO A 152 -9.62 0.72 -1.83
N TYR A 153 -10.58 0.02 -2.44
CA TYR A 153 -11.91 -0.10 -1.86
C TYR A 153 -11.74 -0.87 -0.55
N VAL A 154 -12.19 -0.25 0.54
CA VAL A 154 -12.25 -0.89 1.85
C VAL A 154 -13.72 -0.90 2.22
N GLU A 155 -14.29 -2.10 2.35
CA GLU A 155 -15.66 -2.25 2.83
C GLU A 155 -15.80 -1.51 4.16
N THR A 156 -16.82 -0.68 4.26
CA THR A 156 -17.14 0.04 5.48
C THR A 156 -18.34 -0.60 6.16
N ARG A 157 -18.35 -0.52 7.50
CA ARG A 157 -19.45 -1.02 8.33
C ARG A 157 -19.85 0.04 9.33
N ILE A 158 -21.11 0.00 9.73
CA ILE A 158 -21.61 0.82 10.83
C ILE A 158 -21.33 0.10 12.15
N GLY A 159 -20.94 0.88 13.15
CA GLY A 159 -20.80 0.43 14.52
C GLY A 159 -21.11 1.55 15.50
N TYR A 160 -20.85 1.30 16.76
CA TYR A 160 -21.22 2.19 17.86
C TYR A 160 -20.05 2.36 18.81
N LYS A 161 -19.74 3.61 19.16
CA LYS A 161 -18.63 3.94 20.05
C LYS A 161 -19.07 4.94 21.09
N VAL A 162 -18.67 4.70 22.34
CA VAL A 162 -18.80 5.69 23.40
C VAL A 162 -17.54 6.54 23.47
N VAL A 163 -17.73 7.85 23.56
CA VAL A 163 -16.68 8.87 23.71
C VAL A 163 -17.09 9.84 24.81
N ALA A 164 -16.15 10.64 25.31
CA ALA A 164 -16.45 11.75 26.21
C ALA A 164 -16.73 13.02 25.40
N LYS A 165 -17.66 13.83 25.87
CA LYS A 165 -17.96 15.16 25.33
C LYS A 165 -17.51 16.21 26.32
N THR A 166 -16.64 17.08 25.85
CA THR A 166 -16.12 18.21 26.64
C THR A 166 -17.16 19.35 26.69
N PRO A 167 -17.02 20.34 27.61
CA PRO A 167 -17.97 21.44 27.74
C PRO A 167 -18.15 22.31 26.49
N ASP A 168 -17.12 22.38 25.63
CA ASP A 168 -17.19 23.11 24.34
C ASP A 168 -17.84 22.28 23.21
N GLY A 169 -18.28 21.05 23.52
CA GLY A 169 -18.91 20.14 22.57
C GLY A 169 -17.94 19.22 21.82
N THR A 170 -16.63 19.32 22.04
CA THR A 170 -15.64 18.46 21.37
C THR A 170 -15.74 17.01 21.86
N LEU A 171 -15.78 16.08 20.90
CA LEU A 171 -15.75 14.64 21.15
C LEU A 171 -14.31 14.16 21.31
N VAL A 172 -14.03 13.50 22.43
CA VAL A 172 -12.70 13.01 22.79
C VAL A 172 -12.76 11.59 23.33
N SER A 173 -11.67 10.85 23.18
CA SER A 173 -11.49 9.58 23.86
C SER A 173 -11.65 9.74 25.37
N ALA A 174 -12.49 8.92 26.00
CA ALA A 174 -12.62 8.93 27.45
C ALA A 174 -11.31 8.48 28.14
N PHE A 175 -10.44 7.74 27.46
CA PHE A 175 -9.21 7.19 28.05
C PHE A 175 -8.05 8.21 28.05
N ASP A 176 -7.71 8.78 26.88
CA ASP A 176 -6.52 9.62 26.69
C ASP A 176 -6.83 11.06 26.24
N GLY A 177 -8.11 11.42 26.10
CA GLY A 177 -8.51 12.76 25.65
C GLY A 177 -8.26 13.04 24.16
N SER A 178 -7.82 12.06 23.37
CA SER A 178 -7.56 12.26 21.95
C SER A 178 -8.83 12.63 21.18
N ILE A 179 -8.75 13.67 20.34
CA ILE A 179 -9.91 14.26 19.66
C ILE A 179 -10.47 13.34 18.56
N TYR A 180 -11.79 13.26 18.48
CA TYR A 180 -12.53 12.70 17.35
C TYR A 180 -13.27 13.81 16.61
N LYS A 181 -12.71 14.23 15.47
CA LYS A 181 -13.42 15.15 14.56
C LYS A 181 -14.49 14.37 13.78
N PRO A 182 -15.76 14.82 13.76
CA PRO A 182 -16.80 14.21 12.94
C PRO A 182 -16.37 14.07 11.48
N GLU A 183 -16.77 12.97 10.85
CA GLU A 183 -16.49 12.59 9.45
C GLU A 183 -15.02 12.41 9.05
N VAL A 184 -14.07 12.66 9.95
CA VAL A 184 -12.63 12.50 9.71
C VAL A 184 -12.17 11.11 10.15
N TRP A 185 -11.54 10.39 9.21
CA TRP A 185 -10.93 9.09 9.50
C TRP A 185 -9.74 9.22 10.45
N ARG A 186 -9.79 8.51 11.57
CA ARG A 186 -8.61 8.13 12.32
C ARG A 186 -8.08 6.79 11.81
N SER A 187 -6.77 6.57 11.90
CA SER A 187 -6.13 5.35 11.40
C SER A 187 -5.03 4.90 12.35
N GLU A 188 -5.10 3.63 12.76
CA GLU A 188 -4.17 2.97 13.67
C GLU A 188 -4.34 1.46 13.46
N ALA A 189 -3.27 0.67 13.38
CA ALA A 189 -3.41 -0.76 13.12
C ALA A 189 -4.13 -1.46 14.28
N ALA A 190 -5.23 -2.17 13.99
CA ALA A 190 -5.87 -3.05 14.96
C ALA A 190 -4.99 -4.27 15.23
N GLN A 191 -4.79 -4.60 16.50
CA GLN A 191 -3.91 -5.68 16.96
C GLN A 191 -4.68 -6.68 17.83
N ASP A 192 -4.25 -7.94 17.79
CA ASP A 192 -4.89 -9.05 18.50
C ASP A 192 -4.68 -8.96 20.03
N ASP A 193 -3.66 -8.24 20.47
CA ASP A 193 -3.24 -8.08 21.87
C ASP A 193 -3.82 -6.84 22.58
N HIS A 194 -4.86 -6.23 22.01
CA HIS A 194 -5.42 -4.94 22.45
C HIS A 194 -4.43 -3.75 22.36
N GLY A 195 -3.29 -3.89 21.67
CA GLY A 195 -2.27 -2.85 21.56
C GLY A 195 -2.54 -1.75 20.54
N GLY A 196 -3.67 -1.78 19.84
CA GLY A 196 -3.98 -0.75 18.85
C GLY A 196 -5.36 -0.87 18.20
N GLY A 197 -5.66 0.12 17.35
CA GLY A 197 -6.93 0.27 16.67
C GLY A 197 -7.97 1.00 17.51
N PHE A 198 -9.12 1.26 16.91
CA PHE A 198 -10.19 2.01 17.56
C PHE A 198 -11.32 1.11 17.98
N TYR A 199 -11.58 1.09 19.30
CA TYR A 199 -12.62 0.24 19.84
C TYR A 199 -14.04 0.73 19.54
N TYR A 200 -14.92 -0.22 19.22
CA TYR A 200 -16.34 -0.03 18.94
C TYR A 200 -17.14 -1.32 19.22
N TYR A 201 -18.46 -1.24 19.12
CA TYR A 201 -19.41 -2.35 19.21
C TYR A 201 -20.25 -2.44 17.94
N GLU A 202 -20.69 -3.63 17.55
CA GLU A 202 -21.53 -3.81 16.35
C GLU A 202 -22.97 -3.33 16.51
N SER A 203 -23.51 -3.36 17.74
CA SER A 203 -24.89 -2.98 18.00
C SER A 203 -24.99 -1.84 19.02
N GLU A 204 -26.01 -1.00 18.84
CA GLU A 204 -26.29 0.11 19.74
C GLU A 204 -26.64 -0.39 21.14
N GLY A 205 -27.49 -1.42 21.21
CA GLY A 205 -27.94 -2.03 22.46
C GLY A 205 -26.77 -2.55 23.30
N LEU A 206 -25.87 -3.31 22.68
CA LEU A 206 -24.69 -3.84 23.36
C LEU A 206 -23.77 -2.72 23.86
N ALA A 207 -23.55 -1.67 23.05
CA ALA A 207 -22.73 -0.53 23.45
C ALA A 207 -23.31 0.20 24.68
N ARG A 208 -24.64 0.35 24.73
CA ARG A 208 -25.32 0.98 25.88
C ARG A 208 -25.24 0.10 27.12
N GLU A 209 -25.58 -1.17 26.98
CA GLU A 209 -25.60 -2.14 28.08
C GLU A 209 -24.22 -2.31 28.71
N THR A 210 -23.19 -2.56 27.91
CA THR A 210 -21.81 -2.70 28.40
C THR A 210 -21.28 -1.42 29.04
N THR A 211 -21.73 -0.25 28.58
CA THR A 211 -21.34 1.03 29.22
C THR A 211 -22.06 1.22 30.55
N ARG A 212 -23.37 0.94 30.62
CA ARG A 212 -24.13 0.99 31.87
C ARG A 212 -23.55 0.10 32.95
N GLN A 213 -23.14 -1.11 32.57
CA GLN A 213 -22.50 -2.09 33.45
C GLN A 213 -21.03 -1.77 33.80
N GLY A 214 -20.48 -0.65 33.33
CA GLY A 214 -19.08 -0.28 33.59
C GLY A 214 -18.03 -1.17 32.89
N VAL A 215 -18.44 -2.00 31.93
CA VAL A 215 -17.54 -2.88 31.16
C VAL A 215 -16.75 -2.08 30.11
N THR A 216 -17.37 -1.08 29.49
CA THR A 216 -16.72 -0.25 28.45
C THR A 216 -15.56 0.58 29.01
N PHE A 217 -15.76 1.17 30.18
CA PHE A 217 -14.81 2.03 30.87
C PHE A 217 -14.83 1.73 32.37
N ALA A 218 -13.65 1.57 32.97
CA ALA A 218 -13.52 1.61 34.42
C ALA A 218 -13.99 2.97 34.95
N ARG A 219 -14.57 3.00 36.16
CA ARG A 219 -15.09 4.23 36.79
C ARG A 219 -14.05 5.37 36.83
N CYS A 220 -12.79 5.06 37.13
CA CYS A 220 -11.70 6.05 37.14
C CYS A 220 -11.44 6.71 35.77
N VAL A 221 -11.89 6.09 34.68
CA VAL A 221 -11.76 6.64 33.32
C VAL A 221 -12.95 7.53 32.98
N SER A 222 -14.15 7.24 33.48
CA SER A 222 -15.40 7.93 33.13
C SER A 222 -15.85 8.99 34.14
N GLU A 223 -15.32 8.97 35.36
CA GLU A 223 -15.73 9.89 36.43
C GLU A 223 -15.57 11.36 36.02
N GLY A 224 -16.63 12.14 36.25
CA GLY A 224 -16.70 13.56 35.88
C GLY A 224 -16.82 13.86 34.39
N LYS A 225 -16.97 12.83 33.52
CA LYS A 225 -17.11 13.01 32.06
C LYS A 225 -18.53 12.80 31.59
N THR A 226 -18.97 13.63 30.65
CA THR A 226 -20.21 13.39 29.90
C THR A 226 -19.93 12.35 28.82
N LEU A 227 -20.39 11.12 29.02
CA LEU A 227 -20.26 10.07 28.00
C LEU A 227 -21.40 10.14 26.98
N VAL A 228 -21.05 10.06 25.71
CA VAL A 228 -22.01 10.04 24.60
C VAL A 228 -21.76 8.85 23.69
N LEU A 229 -22.83 8.22 23.24
CA LEU A 229 -22.81 7.19 22.23
C LEU A 229 -22.89 7.81 20.84
N CYS A 230 -22.02 7.38 19.95
CA CYS A 230 -21.97 7.83 18.56
C CYS A 230 -22.13 6.65 17.60
N ALA A 231 -22.82 6.90 16.49
CA ALA A 231 -22.72 6.06 15.31
C ALA A 231 -21.36 6.32 14.65
N VAL A 232 -20.66 5.24 14.32
CA VAL A 232 -19.35 5.29 13.68
C VAL A 232 -19.34 4.50 12.40
N GLU A 233 -18.53 4.94 11.46
CA GLU A 233 -18.15 4.12 10.32
C GLU A 233 -16.75 3.55 10.58
N VAL A 234 -16.60 2.25 10.36
CA VAL A 234 -15.34 1.52 10.55
C VAL A 234 -14.87 0.89 9.26
N ALA A 235 -13.55 0.75 9.11
CA ALA A 235 -12.92 0.17 7.93
C ALA A 235 -11.56 -0.48 8.26
N GLY A 236 -11.09 -1.34 7.37
CA GLY A 236 -9.78 -2.01 7.47
C GLY A 236 -9.83 -3.31 8.27
N ARG A 237 -8.71 -3.71 8.86
CA ARG A 237 -8.66 -4.90 9.73
C ARG A 237 -9.54 -4.67 10.96
N VAL A 238 -10.35 -5.67 11.28
CA VAL A 238 -11.17 -5.75 12.48
C VAL A 238 -10.68 -6.92 13.33
N VAL A 239 -10.56 -6.69 14.63
CA VAL A 239 -10.25 -7.71 15.64
C VAL A 239 -11.43 -7.75 16.61
N GLU A 240 -11.93 -8.95 16.89
CA GLU A 240 -13.00 -9.20 17.85
C GLU A 240 -12.42 -9.75 19.15
N TYR A 241 -12.93 -9.26 20.27
CA TYR A 241 -12.53 -9.68 21.61
C TYR A 241 -13.71 -10.36 22.33
N ASP A 242 -13.40 -11.22 23.29
CA ASP A 242 -14.38 -12.08 23.98
C ASP A 242 -15.53 -11.33 24.67
N SER A 243 -15.35 -10.04 24.97
CA SER A 243 -16.37 -9.19 25.59
C SER A 243 -17.40 -8.60 24.60
N GLY A 244 -17.35 -9.00 23.33
CA GLY A 244 -18.15 -8.41 22.24
C GLY A 244 -17.66 -7.02 21.79
N LYS A 245 -16.61 -6.50 22.45
CA LYS A 245 -15.86 -5.32 22.02
C LYS A 245 -15.03 -5.68 20.79
N ARG A 246 -14.91 -4.75 19.85
CA ARG A 246 -14.09 -4.93 18.64
C ARG A 246 -13.15 -3.75 18.45
N ALA A 247 -12.02 -3.95 17.79
CA ALA A 247 -11.13 -2.90 17.33
C ALA A 247 -11.07 -2.86 15.81
N ALA A 248 -11.27 -1.69 15.21
CA ALA A 248 -11.09 -1.47 13.78
C ALA A 248 -9.85 -0.61 13.51
N SER A 249 -9.19 -0.86 12.38
CA SER A 249 -7.98 -0.09 12.03
C SER A 249 -8.27 1.36 11.62
N ARG A 250 -9.50 1.63 11.21
CA ARG A 250 -9.96 2.96 10.86
C ARG A 250 -11.35 3.18 11.43
N LEU A 251 -11.57 4.36 11.98
CA LEU A 251 -12.85 4.76 12.53
C LEU A 251 -13.08 6.26 12.29
N ARG A 252 -14.30 6.64 11.95
CA ARG A 252 -14.78 8.02 12.01
C ARG A 252 -16.13 8.10 12.69
N ILE A 253 -16.36 9.17 13.44
CA ILE A 253 -17.68 9.46 14.00
C ILE A 253 -18.56 10.03 12.91
N LEU A 254 -19.76 9.47 12.73
CA LEU A 254 -20.77 10.00 11.82
C LEU A 254 -21.63 11.04 12.52
N HIS A 255 -22.27 10.65 13.61
CA HIS A 255 -23.09 11.52 14.44
C HIS A 255 -23.24 11.00 15.86
N GLU A 256 -23.59 11.90 16.77
CA GLU A 256 -23.98 11.57 18.14
C GLU A 256 -25.41 11.01 18.15
N ILE A 257 -25.62 9.92 18.89
CA ILE A 257 -26.93 9.30 19.08
C ILE A 257 -27.55 9.82 20.38
N GLY A 258 -26.75 9.93 21.45
CA GLY A 258 -27.18 10.53 22.69
C GLY A 258 -26.30 10.17 23.88
N GLN A 259 -26.60 10.74 25.03
CA GLN A 259 -25.87 10.51 26.27
C GLN A 259 -26.03 9.06 26.76
N VAL A 260 -25.00 8.55 27.43
CA VAL A 260 -25.01 7.28 28.16
C VAL A 260 -24.37 7.50 29.52
N ALA A 261 -24.87 6.80 30.54
CA ALA A 261 -24.32 6.83 31.89
C ALA A 261 -23.93 5.41 32.32
N ILE A 262 -23.02 5.34 33.27
CA ILE A 262 -22.74 4.11 34.03
C ILE A 262 -23.75 4.09 35.17
N ASP A 263 -24.39 2.95 35.42
CA ASP A 263 -25.35 2.83 36.52
C ASP A 263 -24.59 2.91 37.85
N ASP A 264 -25.11 3.70 38.80
CA ASP A 264 -24.57 3.75 40.16
C ASP A 264 -25.02 2.47 40.90
N GLU A 265 -24.06 1.62 41.30
CA GLU A 265 -24.31 0.50 42.23
C GLU A 265 -24.63 0.99 43.66
#